data_AF-A0A0Q6GR60-F1
#
_entry.id   AF-A0A0Q6GR60-F1
#
_cell.length_a   1.000
_cell.length_b   1.000
_cell.length_c   1.000
_cell.angle_alpha   90.00
_cell.angle_beta   90.00
_cell.angle_gamma   90.00
#
_symmetry.space_group_name_H-M   'P 1'
#
loop_
_entity.id
_entity.type
_entity.pdbx_description
1 polymer ?
#
loop_
_entity_poly.entity_id
_entity_poly.type
_entity_poly.pdbx_seq_one_letter_code
_entity_poly.pdbx_strand_id
1 'polypeptide(L)'
;MSTSRRFQDRRSLAMATTVTMSALLLAAGWGIPGLFHPGLVPVVATALAIVLAVVVVGIVVRTGRLTERQFVTTGAMAVVGTAVAAVGIADPADTLTVNALLTIVPVLAASASPPRTATAFTTLAAGLGTALCVDSASSRGADAVAAGASLTIVVVPVLLVWSLRMSMADVSRRYDLLARTDVLTGLLNRRGVLPLLDGMLRTAVGLDATITASVIDIDNFKAVNDTHGHTYGDRTLESVARTIVSAVPRGAVVARLGGEEFLVVAHHAPGADVAQSVLRSVRAECAVTVSIGTSRAHPSTLDRTDDVIDVDTALDAMIARADEAMYAAKHGGRDRIAIGHDTVFHRRTHSDTLDASAAVAATLVELHSRRARSGRPAEALAALSERLDEVIAAASSNDAVRYVTALSTVASLDQCTGIVMEQLGSDRDDAVRVLVQRSRADGVSLARLCDTVMSSSLTPS
;
A
#
# COMPACT_ATOMS: atom_id res chain seq x y z
N MET A 1 20.22 6.83 6.69
CA MET A 1 19.13 6.35 5.80
C MET A 1 18.60 7.53 4.98
N SER A 2 19.44 8.08 4.10
CA SER A 2 19.39 8.00 2.63
C SER A 2 18.15 8.67 2.00
N THR A 3 18.42 9.83 1.40
CA THR A 3 17.61 10.69 0.53
C THR A 3 16.91 9.98 -0.65
N SER A 4 17.10 8.67 -0.83
CA SER A 4 16.58 7.85 -1.92
C SER A 4 15.08 7.50 -1.84
N ARG A 5 14.41 7.71 -0.69
CA ARG A 5 12.96 7.43 -0.55
C ARG A 5 12.03 8.60 -0.90
N ARG A 6 12.53 9.85 -1.00
CA ARG A 6 11.67 11.03 -1.28
C ARG A 6 11.19 11.16 -2.73
N PHE A 7 11.74 10.39 -3.67
CA PHE A 7 11.45 10.48 -5.10
C PHE A 7 10.70 9.26 -5.68
N GLN A 8 9.98 8.49 -4.86
CA GLN A 8 9.29 7.30 -5.35
C GLN A 8 8.01 7.58 -6.15
N ASP A 9 7.41 8.77 -6.01
CA ASP A 9 6.24 9.14 -6.80
C ASP A 9 6.64 9.68 -8.18
N ARG A 10 6.81 8.75 -9.13
CA ARG A 10 7.15 9.05 -10.53
C ARG A 10 6.18 10.03 -11.18
N ARG A 11 4.90 10.04 -10.78
CA ARG A 11 3.88 10.97 -11.31
C ARG A 11 4.17 12.40 -10.88
N SER A 12 4.47 12.62 -9.60
CA SER A 12 4.77 13.93 -9.05
C SER A 12 6.06 14.52 -9.62
N LEU A 13 7.08 13.69 -9.78
CA LEU A 13 8.32 14.08 -10.46
C LEU A 13 8.08 14.42 -11.93
N ALA A 14 7.29 13.62 -12.65
CA ALA A 14 6.94 13.87 -14.04
C ALA A 14 6.15 15.18 -14.21
N MET A 15 5.25 15.49 -13.29
CA MET A 15 4.52 16.77 -13.28
C MET A 15 5.47 17.95 -13.03
N ALA A 16 6.33 17.87 -12.01
CA ALA A 16 7.29 18.93 -11.70
C ALA A 16 8.27 19.20 -12.84
N THR A 17 8.81 18.14 -13.44
CA THR A 17 9.71 18.24 -14.61
C THR A 17 8.99 18.85 -15.81
N THR A 18 7.76 18.42 -16.10
CA THR A 18 6.95 18.97 -17.20
C THR A 18 6.72 20.46 -17.04
N VAL A 19 6.17 20.90 -15.90
CA VAL A 19 5.85 22.33 -15.69
C VAL A 19 7.13 23.17 -15.71
N THR A 20 8.23 22.65 -15.20
CA THR A 20 9.54 23.33 -15.25
C THR A 20 10.05 23.47 -16.68
N MET A 21 10.01 22.40 -17.48
CA MET A 21 10.43 22.45 -18.88
C MET A 21 9.55 23.40 -19.69
N SER A 22 8.22 23.38 -19.51
CA SER A 22 7.32 24.33 -20.18
C SER A 22 7.62 25.78 -19.81
N ALA A 23 7.90 26.07 -18.53
CA ALA A 23 8.27 27.42 -18.09
C ALA A 23 9.62 27.87 -18.68
N LEU A 24 10.61 26.98 -18.74
CA LEU A 24 11.91 27.28 -19.35
C LEU A 24 11.82 27.51 -20.85
N LEU A 25 11.00 26.74 -21.57
CA LEU A 25 10.76 26.93 -23.00
C LEU A 25 10.12 28.29 -23.28
N LEU A 26 9.09 28.69 -22.50
CA LEU A 26 8.47 30.00 -22.62
C LEU A 26 9.46 31.14 -22.32
N ALA A 27 10.30 30.98 -21.29
CA ALA A 27 11.32 31.95 -20.95
C ALA A 27 12.39 32.08 -22.06
N ALA A 28 12.82 30.95 -22.65
CA ALA A 28 13.77 30.94 -23.77
C ALA A 28 13.22 31.61 -25.03
N GLY A 29 11.90 31.54 -25.25
CA GLY A 29 11.22 32.18 -26.37
C GLY A 29 11.43 33.70 -26.46
N TRP A 30 11.66 34.38 -25.33
CA TRP A 30 11.98 35.81 -25.30
C TRP A 30 13.32 36.17 -25.97
N GLY A 31 14.22 35.19 -26.13
CA GLY A 31 15.46 35.35 -26.87
C GLY A 31 15.31 35.28 -28.39
N ILE A 32 14.13 34.92 -28.90
CA ILE A 32 13.84 34.76 -30.33
C ILE A 32 13.06 36.00 -30.81
N PRO A 33 13.67 36.89 -31.61
CA PRO A 33 13.00 38.08 -32.11
C PRO A 33 11.76 37.71 -32.94
N GLY A 34 10.62 38.31 -32.60
CA GLY A 34 9.37 38.13 -33.36
C GLY A 34 8.53 36.90 -32.97
N LEU A 35 8.97 36.07 -32.01
CA LEU A 35 8.20 34.90 -31.58
C LEU A 35 6.89 35.27 -30.86
N PHE A 36 6.93 36.30 -30.01
CA PHE A 36 5.75 36.77 -29.27
C PHE A 36 5.22 38.08 -29.85
N HIS A 37 3.89 38.22 -29.87
CA HIS A 37 3.28 39.50 -30.16
C HIS A 37 3.61 40.54 -29.07
N PRO A 38 3.88 41.80 -29.43
CA PRO A 38 4.11 42.85 -28.45
C PRO A 38 2.85 43.07 -27.62
N GLY A 39 2.92 42.78 -26.31
CA GLY A 39 1.77 42.91 -25.41
C GLY A 39 2.01 42.32 -24.03
N LEU A 40 1.07 42.54 -23.12
CA LEU A 40 1.15 42.07 -21.73
C LEU A 40 0.89 40.55 -21.58
N VAL A 41 0.14 39.95 -22.51
CA VAL A 41 -0.26 38.53 -22.45
C VAL A 41 0.94 37.57 -22.38
N PRO A 42 1.92 37.59 -23.31
CA PRO A 42 3.06 36.66 -23.24
C PRO A 42 3.93 36.90 -22.01
N VAL A 43 4.03 38.15 -21.53
CA VAL A 43 4.79 38.49 -20.30
C VAL A 43 4.15 37.83 -19.09
N VAL A 44 2.84 38.03 -18.92
CA VAL A 44 2.08 37.46 -17.80
C VAL A 44 2.04 35.95 -17.87
N ALA A 45 1.85 35.36 -19.05
CA ALA A 45 1.84 33.91 -19.25
C ALA A 45 3.19 33.27 -18.86
N THR A 46 4.30 33.88 -19.27
CA THR A 46 5.65 33.40 -18.92
C THR A 46 5.88 33.50 -17.40
N ALA A 47 5.50 34.62 -16.78
CA ALA A 47 5.64 34.81 -15.34
C ALA A 47 4.81 33.80 -14.54
N LEU A 48 3.55 33.57 -14.92
CA LEU A 48 2.67 32.59 -14.28
C LEU A 48 3.19 31.15 -14.44
N ALA A 49 3.73 30.81 -15.62
CA ALA A 49 4.34 29.49 -15.84
C ALA A 49 5.54 29.25 -14.92
N ILE A 50 6.41 30.26 -14.74
CA ILE A 50 7.56 30.19 -13.82
C ILE A 50 7.07 30.05 -12.37
N VAL A 51 6.10 30.85 -11.94
CA VAL A 51 5.52 30.74 -10.59
C VAL A 51 4.92 29.37 -10.36
N LEU A 52 4.15 28.85 -11.31
CA LEU A 52 3.57 27.51 -11.23
C LEU A 52 4.66 26.42 -11.14
N ALA A 53 5.72 26.53 -11.94
CA ALA A 53 6.86 25.60 -11.87
C ALA A 53 7.52 25.61 -10.49
N VAL A 54 7.81 26.80 -9.94
CA VAL A 54 8.42 26.96 -8.62
C VAL A 54 7.50 26.39 -7.53
N VAL A 55 6.19 26.64 -7.60
CA VAL A 55 5.21 26.12 -6.63
C VAL A 55 5.14 24.60 -6.71
N VAL A 56 5.00 24.02 -7.90
CA VAL A 56 4.91 22.56 -8.07
C VAL A 56 6.20 21.88 -7.63
N VAL A 57 7.37 22.37 -8.03
CA VAL A 57 8.67 21.86 -7.59
C VAL A 57 8.81 22.00 -6.08
N GLY A 58 8.44 23.15 -5.50
CA GLY A 58 8.49 23.39 -4.07
C GLY A 58 7.59 22.44 -3.27
N ILE A 59 6.38 22.13 -3.77
CA ILE A 59 5.50 21.12 -3.18
C ILE A 59 6.18 19.75 -3.27
N VAL A 60 6.61 19.32 -4.45
CA VAL A 60 7.22 17.98 -4.66
C VAL A 60 8.49 17.80 -3.82
N VAL A 61 9.35 18.82 -3.71
CA VAL A 61 10.56 18.78 -2.88
C VAL A 61 10.22 18.70 -1.38
N ARG A 62 9.16 19.38 -0.91
CA ARG A 62 8.73 19.36 0.49
C ARG A 62 7.99 18.09 0.88
N THR A 63 7.02 17.66 0.07
CA THR A 63 6.08 16.59 0.41
C THR A 63 6.46 15.24 -0.19
N GLY A 64 7.34 15.21 -1.20
CA GLY A 64 7.71 14.01 -1.96
C GLY A 64 6.61 13.47 -2.89
N ARG A 65 5.40 14.03 -2.83
CA ARG A 65 4.23 13.59 -3.62
C ARG A 65 3.13 14.66 -3.70
N LEU A 66 2.41 14.70 -4.81
CA LEU A 66 1.21 15.47 -5.02
C LEU A 66 -0.01 14.61 -4.68
N THR A 67 -0.92 15.13 -3.87
CA THR A 67 -2.25 14.53 -3.71
C THR A 67 -3.05 14.64 -5.02
N GLU A 68 -4.08 13.82 -5.19
CA GLU A 68 -4.93 13.88 -6.38
C GLU A 68 -5.52 15.29 -6.60
N ARG A 69 -5.94 15.97 -5.53
CA ARG A 69 -6.45 17.34 -5.59
C ARG A 69 -5.39 18.33 -6.06
N GLN A 70 -4.18 18.25 -5.51
CA GLN A 70 -3.07 19.11 -5.91
C GLN A 70 -2.65 18.85 -7.36
N PHE A 71 -2.66 17.59 -7.81
CA PHE A 71 -2.39 17.26 -9.21
C PHE A 71 -3.48 17.83 -10.13
N VAL A 72 -4.76 17.71 -9.78
CA VAL A 72 -5.86 18.23 -10.60
C VAL A 72 -5.77 19.75 -10.71
N THR A 73 -5.52 20.47 -9.60
CA THR A 73 -5.43 21.93 -9.62
C THR A 73 -4.20 22.41 -10.39
N THR A 74 -3.03 21.85 -10.13
CA THR A 74 -1.78 22.22 -10.82
C THR A 74 -1.79 21.81 -12.29
N GLY A 75 -2.38 20.65 -12.61
CA GLY A 75 -2.59 20.18 -13.97
C GLY A 75 -3.52 21.09 -14.76
N ALA A 76 -4.64 21.52 -14.17
CA ALA A 76 -5.56 22.45 -14.82
C ALA A 76 -4.91 23.81 -15.09
N MET A 77 -4.18 24.34 -14.10
CA MET A 77 -3.39 25.57 -14.29
C MET A 77 -2.33 25.43 -15.38
N ALA A 78 -1.66 24.28 -15.47
CA ALA A 78 -0.65 24.03 -16.50
C ALA A 78 -1.27 23.95 -17.90
N VAL A 79 -2.40 23.26 -18.07
CA VAL A 79 -3.12 23.15 -19.35
C VAL A 79 -3.63 24.52 -19.80
N VAL A 80 -4.32 25.25 -18.92
CA VAL A 80 -4.83 26.60 -19.23
C VAL A 80 -3.68 27.57 -19.50
N GLY A 81 -2.63 27.55 -18.68
CA GLY A 81 -1.47 28.42 -18.85
C GLY A 81 -0.75 28.18 -20.18
N THR A 82 -0.62 26.91 -20.59
CA THR A 82 -0.04 26.56 -21.89
C THR A 82 -0.90 27.07 -23.05
N ALA A 83 -2.24 26.96 -22.93
CA ALA A 83 -3.14 27.49 -23.95
C ALA A 83 -3.10 29.02 -24.03
N VAL A 84 -3.04 29.73 -22.90
CA VAL A 84 -2.89 31.20 -22.85
C VAL A 84 -1.55 31.63 -23.45
N ALA A 85 -0.47 30.90 -23.16
CA ALA A 85 0.84 31.17 -23.75
C ALA A 85 0.83 31.01 -25.28
N ALA A 86 0.08 30.02 -25.79
CA ALA A 86 -0.08 29.80 -27.22
C ALA A 86 -0.76 30.97 -27.94
N VAL A 87 -1.71 31.66 -27.30
CA VAL A 87 -2.35 32.89 -27.85
C VAL A 87 -1.34 34.05 -28.01
N GLY A 88 -0.26 34.06 -27.23
CA GLY A 88 0.76 35.10 -27.28
C GLY A 88 1.76 34.95 -28.44
N ILE A 89 1.73 33.83 -29.17
CA ILE A 89 2.67 33.50 -30.25
C ILE A 89 2.27 34.21 -31.53
N ALA A 90 3.26 34.76 -32.24
CA ALA A 90 3.04 35.59 -33.41
C ALA A 90 2.76 34.82 -34.70
N ASP A 91 3.32 33.62 -34.85
CA ASP A 91 3.12 32.77 -36.02
C ASP A 91 2.14 31.62 -35.73
N PRO A 92 1.03 31.50 -36.49
CA PRO A 92 0.12 30.35 -36.44
C PRO A 92 0.79 28.98 -36.55
N ALA A 93 1.90 28.88 -37.30
CA ALA A 93 2.65 27.63 -37.43
C ALA A 93 3.33 27.20 -36.12
N ASP A 94 3.80 28.18 -35.34
CA ASP A 94 4.46 27.94 -34.04
C ASP A 94 3.43 27.57 -32.95
N THR A 95 2.21 28.10 -33.03
CA THR A 95 1.08 27.76 -32.15
C THR A 95 0.78 26.26 -32.15
N LEU A 96 0.89 25.58 -33.30
CA LEU A 96 0.67 24.14 -33.42
C LEU A 96 1.72 23.32 -32.65
N THR A 97 2.97 23.78 -32.61
CA THR A 97 4.04 23.10 -31.87
C THR A 97 3.83 23.22 -30.35
N VAL A 98 3.34 24.37 -29.89
CA VAL A 98 3.00 24.60 -28.47
C VAL A 98 1.74 23.84 -28.06
N ASN A 99 0.80 23.64 -28.99
CA ASN A 99 -0.38 22.80 -28.76
C ASN A 99 -0.03 21.34 -28.41
N ALA A 100 1.10 20.82 -28.92
CA ALA A 100 1.59 19.50 -28.51
C ALA A 100 1.89 19.40 -27.00
N LEU A 101 2.26 20.51 -26.34
CA LEU A 101 2.49 20.57 -24.90
C LEU A 101 1.20 20.39 -24.09
N LEU A 102 0.01 20.68 -24.65
CA LEU A 102 -1.28 20.43 -24.00
C LEU A 102 -1.52 18.92 -23.76
N THR A 103 -0.85 18.06 -24.51
CA THR A 103 -0.98 16.59 -24.40
C THR A 103 -0.36 16.03 -23.13
N ILE A 104 0.62 16.72 -22.54
CA ILE A 104 1.45 16.14 -21.48
C ILE A 104 0.64 15.85 -20.21
N VAL A 105 -0.18 16.78 -19.74
CA VAL A 105 -0.99 16.59 -18.52
C VAL A 105 -2.05 15.49 -18.69
N PRO A 106 -2.84 15.43 -19.78
CA PRO A 106 -3.71 14.29 -20.08
C PRO A 106 -2.99 12.94 -20.09
N VAL A 107 -1.79 12.87 -20.69
CA VAL A 107 -0.99 11.63 -20.72
C VAL A 107 -0.53 11.22 -19.32
N LEU A 108 -0.06 12.17 -18.51
CA LEU A 108 0.30 11.91 -17.11
C LEU A 108 -0.91 11.43 -16.31
N ALA A 109 -2.08 12.05 -16.52
CA ALA A 109 -3.33 11.63 -15.89
C ALA A 109 -3.73 10.21 -16.32
N ALA A 110 -3.61 9.86 -17.60
CA ALA A 110 -3.90 8.51 -18.10
C ALA A 110 -2.99 7.45 -17.47
N SER A 111 -1.72 7.78 -17.21
CA SER A 111 -0.74 6.85 -16.64
C SER A 111 -1.00 6.49 -15.18
N ALA A 112 -1.51 7.41 -14.37
CA ALA A 112 -1.46 7.28 -12.91
C ALA A 112 -2.71 7.76 -12.16
N SER A 113 -3.65 8.45 -12.81
CA SER A 113 -4.88 8.96 -12.21
C SER A 113 -6.07 8.04 -12.46
N PRO A 114 -7.20 8.25 -11.76
CA PRO A 114 -8.46 7.60 -12.09
C PRO A 114 -8.91 7.94 -13.53
N PRO A 115 -9.65 7.03 -14.19
CA PRO A 115 -10.23 7.22 -15.53
C PRO A 115 -10.89 8.59 -15.74
N ARG A 116 -11.67 9.06 -14.74
CA ARG A 116 -12.41 10.33 -14.79
C ARG A 116 -11.50 11.55 -14.90
N THR A 117 -10.37 11.54 -14.20
CA THR A 117 -9.39 12.63 -14.24
C THR A 117 -8.72 12.69 -15.61
N ALA A 118 -8.31 11.54 -16.15
CA ALA A 118 -7.70 11.44 -17.46
C ALA A 118 -8.65 11.90 -18.58
N THR A 119 -9.92 11.48 -18.54
CA THR A 119 -10.93 11.92 -19.51
C THR A 119 -11.18 13.42 -19.42
N ALA A 120 -11.29 13.98 -18.20
CA ALA A 120 -11.51 15.42 -18.01
C ALA A 120 -10.36 16.28 -18.56
N PHE A 121 -9.11 15.87 -18.34
CA PHE A 121 -7.96 16.56 -18.92
C PHE A 121 -7.88 16.41 -20.44
N THR A 122 -8.22 15.23 -20.96
CA THR A 122 -8.23 14.99 -22.40
C THR A 122 -9.27 15.85 -23.11
N THR A 123 -10.49 15.97 -22.56
CA THR A 123 -11.53 16.84 -23.14
C THR A 123 -11.15 18.31 -23.05
N LEU A 124 -10.56 18.74 -21.92
CA LEU A 124 -10.09 20.12 -21.75
C LEU A 124 -8.97 20.46 -22.76
N ALA A 125 -7.93 19.63 -22.84
CA ALA A 125 -6.79 19.84 -23.74
C ALA A 125 -7.20 19.77 -25.21
N ALA A 126 -8.05 18.80 -25.58
CA ALA A 126 -8.57 18.70 -26.95
C ALA A 126 -9.41 19.93 -27.32
N GLY A 127 -10.31 20.37 -26.45
CA GLY A 127 -11.15 21.54 -26.68
C GLY A 127 -10.32 22.83 -26.85
N LEU A 128 -9.37 23.07 -25.93
CA LEU A 128 -8.47 24.22 -26.02
C LEU A 128 -7.60 24.18 -27.27
N GLY A 129 -6.99 23.02 -27.57
CA GLY A 129 -6.17 22.85 -28.76
C GLY A 129 -6.95 23.10 -30.06
N THR A 130 -8.19 22.59 -30.15
CA THR A 130 -9.05 22.87 -31.31
C THR A 130 -9.43 24.34 -31.40
N ALA A 131 -9.75 24.99 -30.27
CA ALA A 131 -10.13 26.41 -30.26
C ALA A 131 -8.96 27.31 -30.68
N LEU A 132 -7.72 26.96 -30.33
CA LEU A 132 -6.52 27.71 -30.75
C LEU A 132 -6.25 27.58 -32.26
N CYS A 133 -6.66 26.48 -32.88
CA CYS A 133 -6.49 26.28 -34.32
C CYS A 133 -7.57 26.98 -35.16
N VAL A 134 -8.77 27.18 -34.60
CA VAL A 134 -9.86 27.91 -35.27
C VAL A 134 -9.51 29.40 -35.28
N ASP A 135 -9.74 30.08 -36.41
CA ASP A 135 -9.38 31.48 -36.70
C ASP A 135 -7.90 31.76 -37.01
N SER A 136 -7.05 30.73 -36.97
CA SER A 136 -5.62 30.87 -37.30
C SER A 136 -5.28 30.50 -38.76
N ALA A 137 -6.16 29.79 -39.48
CA ALA A 137 -5.84 29.27 -40.81
C ALA A 137 -6.37 30.14 -41.97
N SER A 138 -5.70 30.03 -43.12
CA SER A 138 -6.00 30.81 -44.33
C SER A 138 -7.26 30.38 -45.08
N SER A 139 -7.86 29.23 -44.73
CA SER A 139 -9.07 28.70 -45.36
C SER A 139 -9.82 27.76 -44.42
N ARG A 140 -11.14 27.62 -44.63
CA ARG A 140 -11.98 26.67 -43.87
C ARG A 140 -11.50 25.22 -43.95
N GLY A 141 -10.86 24.84 -45.05
CA GLY A 141 -10.26 23.51 -45.20
C GLY A 141 -9.03 23.35 -44.30
N ALA A 142 -8.20 24.39 -44.19
CA ALA A 142 -7.03 24.39 -43.31
C ALA A 142 -7.41 24.38 -41.82
N ASP A 143 -8.47 25.10 -41.42
CA ASP A 143 -8.99 25.04 -40.04
C ASP A 143 -9.44 23.62 -39.65
N ALA A 144 -10.16 22.95 -40.55
CA ALA A 144 -10.64 21.59 -40.32
C ALA A 144 -9.46 20.59 -40.16
N VAL A 145 -8.41 20.73 -40.97
CA VAL A 145 -7.20 19.91 -40.89
C VAL A 145 -6.45 20.18 -39.59
N ALA A 146 -6.28 21.45 -39.20
CA ALA A 146 -5.58 21.82 -37.97
C ALA A 146 -6.32 21.33 -36.71
N ALA A 147 -7.65 21.48 -36.67
CA ALA A 147 -8.47 20.96 -35.58
C ALA A 147 -8.38 19.42 -35.48
N GLY A 148 -8.42 18.71 -36.61
CA GLY A 148 -8.25 17.26 -36.67
C GLY A 148 -6.85 16.80 -36.20
N ALA A 149 -5.80 17.52 -36.59
CA ALA A 149 -4.43 17.26 -36.15
C ALA A 149 -4.26 17.48 -34.64
N SER A 150 -4.80 18.58 -34.10
CA SER A 150 -4.82 18.88 -32.67
C SER A 150 -5.50 17.78 -31.86
N LEU A 151 -6.68 17.33 -32.31
CA LEU A 151 -7.40 16.26 -31.63
C LEU A 151 -6.59 14.95 -31.62
N THR A 152 -5.93 14.63 -32.74
CA THR A 152 -5.12 13.42 -32.88
C THR A 152 -3.89 13.47 -31.98
N ILE A 153 -3.20 14.62 -31.92
CA ILE A 153 -2.04 14.87 -31.06
C ILE A 153 -2.39 14.65 -29.58
N VAL A 154 -3.58 15.05 -29.13
CA VAL A 154 -4.00 14.87 -27.73
C VAL A 154 -4.52 13.46 -27.48
N VAL A 155 -5.43 12.96 -28.32
CA VAL A 155 -6.20 11.73 -28.04
C VAL A 155 -5.34 10.48 -28.23
N VAL A 156 -4.53 10.40 -29.30
CA VAL A 156 -3.78 9.17 -29.61
C VAL A 156 -2.77 8.79 -28.52
N PRO A 157 -1.91 9.71 -28.03
CA PRO A 157 -0.97 9.37 -26.95
C PRO A 157 -1.66 8.98 -25.65
N VAL A 158 -2.80 9.63 -25.32
CA VAL A 158 -3.61 9.27 -24.15
C VAL A 158 -4.14 7.84 -24.28
N LEU A 159 -4.73 7.49 -25.43
CA LEU A 159 -5.23 6.14 -25.69
C LEU A 159 -4.11 5.09 -25.66
N LEU A 160 -2.94 5.42 -26.22
CA LEU A 160 -1.77 4.54 -26.20
C LEU A 160 -1.30 4.26 -24.77
N VAL A 161 -1.12 5.30 -23.96
CA VAL A 161 -0.68 5.16 -22.56
C VAL A 161 -1.72 4.44 -21.72
N TRP A 162 -3.00 4.72 -21.95
CA TRP A 162 -4.09 3.99 -21.29
C TRP A 162 -4.08 2.51 -21.66
N SER A 163 -3.94 2.19 -22.95
CA SER A 163 -3.87 0.81 -23.45
C SER A 163 -2.67 0.08 -22.84
N LEU A 164 -1.51 0.72 -22.81
CA LEU A 164 -0.31 0.16 -22.19
C LEU A 164 -0.51 -0.09 -20.69
N ARG A 165 -1.09 0.85 -19.95
CA ARG A 165 -1.40 0.69 -18.53
C ARG A 165 -2.34 -0.49 -18.29
N MET A 166 -3.38 -0.63 -19.10
CA MET A 166 -4.33 -1.74 -19.00
C MET A 166 -3.66 -3.08 -19.33
N SER A 167 -2.82 -3.12 -20.36
CA SER A 167 -2.04 -4.32 -20.71
C SER A 167 -1.08 -4.72 -19.60
N MET A 168 -0.35 -3.76 -19.02
CA MET A 168 0.55 -4.02 -17.89
C MET A 168 -0.21 -4.52 -16.65
N ALA A 169 -1.40 -3.97 -16.38
CA ALA A 169 -2.25 -4.43 -15.28
C ALA A 169 -2.73 -5.87 -15.50
N ASP A 170 -3.12 -6.22 -16.73
CA ASP A 170 -3.54 -7.58 -17.07
C ASP A 170 -2.37 -8.58 -17.00
N VAL A 171 -1.20 -8.20 -17.53
CA VAL A 171 0.02 -9.02 -17.45
C VAL A 171 0.42 -9.25 -15.99
N SER A 172 0.41 -8.20 -15.17
CA SER A 172 0.70 -8.33 -13.73
C SER A 172 -0.29 -9.26 -13.04
N ARG A 173 -1.59 -9.14 -13.36
CA ARG A 173 -2.62 -10.03 -12.84
C ARG A 173 -2.41 -11.49 -13.28
N ARG A 174 -2.00 -11.73 -14.52
CA ARG A 174 -1.68 -13.08 -15.02
C ARG A 174 -0.45 -13.66 -14.34
N TYR A 175 0.60 -12.86 -14.12
CA TYR A 175 1.75 -13.30 -13.33
C TYR A 175 1.35 -13.63 -11.89
N ASP A 176 0.51 -12.81 -11.26
CA ASP A 176 -0.01 -13.09 -9.93
C ASP A 176 -0.86 -14.37 -9.88
N LEU A 177 -1.61 -14.66 -10.94
CA LEU A 177 -2.40 -15.89 -11.07
C LEU A 177 -1.51 -17.12 -11.28
N LEU A 178 -0.46 -17.01 -12.11
CA LEU A 178 0.51 -18.09 -12.34
C LEU A 178 1.38 -18.37 -11.11
N ALA A 179 1.58 -17.36 -10.25
CA ALA A 179 2.34 -17.47 -9.01
C ALA A 179 1.52 -17.98 -7.82
N ARG A 180 0.42 -18.72 -8.04
CA ARG A 180 -0.45 -19.27 -6.98
C ARG A 180 -0.15 -20.71 -6.59
N THR A 181 0.69 -21.39 -7.35
CA THR A 181 1.04 -22.79 -7.10
C THR A 181 2.52 -22.91 -6.70
N ASP A 182 2.81 -23.92 -5.90
CA ASP A 182 4.17 -24.38 -5.64
C ASP A 182 4.67 -25.18 -6.84
N VAL A 183 5.82 -24.80 -7.39
CA VAL A 183 6.35 -25.39 -8.63
C VAL A 183 6.79 -26.84 -8.49
N LEU A 184 7.14 -27.27 -7.27
CA LEU A 184 7.58 -28.64 -7.01
C LEU A 184 6.39 -29.59 -6.86
N THR A 185 5.45 -29.22 -6.00
CA THR A 185 4.34 -30.12 -5.62
C THR A 185 3.08 -29.93 -6.46
N GLY A 186 2.95 -28.82 -7.19
CA GLY A 186 1.74 -28.43 -7.91
C GLY A 186 0.58 -28.00 -7.01
N LEU A 187 0.74 -28.05 -5.68
CA LEU A 187 -0.23 -27.56 -4.72
C LEU A 187 -0.34 -26.03 -4.79
N LEU A 188 -1.35 -25.46 -4.12
CA LEU A 188 -1.38 -24.03 -3.92
C LEU A 188 -0.21 -23.59 -3.05
N ASN A 189 0.27 -22.37 -3.23
CA ASN A 189 1.09 -21.70 -2.24
C ASN A 189 0.21 -20.77 -1.39
N ARG A 190 0.79 -20.09 -0.40
CA ARG A 190 0.06 -19.16 0.47
C ARG A 190 -0.81 -18.14 -0.31
N ARG A 191 -0.33 -17.62 -1.44
CA ARG A 191 -1.10 -16.67 -2.28
C ARG A 191 -2.30 -17.32 -2.95
N GLY A 192 -2.18 -18.59 -3.31
CA GLY A 192 -3.27 -19.38 -3.87
C GLY A 192 -4.41 -19.67 -2.88
N VAL A 193 -4.11 -19.73 -1.58
CA VAL A 193 -5.08 -20.02 -0.51
C VAL A 193 -6.05 -18.86 -0.29
N LEU A 194 -5.55 -17.62 -0.24
CA LEU A 194 -6.32 -16.42 0.11
C LEU A 194 -7.70 -16.32 -0.60
N PRO A 195 -7.79 -16.35 -1.94
CA PRO A 195 -9.09 -16.21 -2.62
C PRO A 195 -10.05 -17.37 -2.37
N LEU A 196 -9.55 -18.56 -2.06
CA LEU A 196 -10.39 -19.72 -1.75
C LEU A 196 -10.90 -19.65 -0.31
N LEU A 197 -10.02 -19.28 0.62
CA LEU A 197 -10.40 -19.04 2.01
C LEU A 197 -11.47 -17.94 2.12
N ASP A 198 -11.32 -16.86 1.36
CA ASP A 198 -12.32 -15.78 1.27
C ASP A 198 -13.73 -16.33 0.92
N GLY A 199 -13.80 -17.21 -0.08
CA GLY A 199 -15.03 -17.93 -0.44
C GLY A 199 -15.55 -18.81 0.69
N MET A 200 -14.66 -19.61 1.31
CA MET A 200 -15.01 -20.50 2.42
C MET A 200 -15.52 -19.73 3.64
N LEU A 201 -14.89 -18.62 4.01
CA LEU A 201 -15.30 -17.77 5.13
C LEU A 201 -16.69 -17.19 4.89
N ARG A 202 -16.98 -16.69 3.68
CA ARG A 202 -18.33 -16.22 3.33
C ARG A 202 -19.39 -17.32 3.44
N THR A 203 -19.09 -18.52 2.92
CA THR A 203 -20.00 -19.67 3.03
C THR A 203 -20.19 -20.11 4.47
N ALA A 204 -19.10 -20.17 5.24
CA ALA A 204 -19.11 -20.51 6.65
C ALA A 204 -19.98 -19.54 7.46
N VAL A 205 -19.87 -18.23 7.19
CA VAL A 205 -20.73 -17.20 7.78
C VAL A 205 -22.21 -17.40 7.46
N GLY A 206 -22.54 -17.74 6.21
CA GLY A 206 -23.93 -17.99 5.81
C GLY A 206 -24.54 -19.26 6.42
N LEU A 207 -23.71 -20.26 6.75
CA LEU A 207 -24.15 -21.56 7.26
C LEU A 207 -23.88 -21.77 8.76
N ASP A 208 -23.35 -20.76 9.44
CA ASP A 208 -22.83 -20.86 10.82
C ASP A 208 -21.90 -22.07 11.02
N ALA A 209 -21.04 -22.32 10.03
CA ALA A 209 -20.18 -23.50 9.97
C ALA A 209 -18.73 -23.17 10.39
N THR A 210 -18.15 -24.02 11.23
CA THR A 210 -16.73 -23.87 11.63
C THR A 210 -15.79 -24.22 10.46
N ILE A 211 -14.66 -23.52 10.37
CA ILE A 211 -13.54 -23.86 9.47
C ILE A 211 -12.39 -24.41 10.29
N THR A 212 -11.67 -25.40 9.78
CA THR A 212 -10.42 -25.88 10.37
C THR A 212 -9.23 -25.55 9.48
N ALA A 213 -8.12 -25.12 10.08
CA ALA A 213 -6.81 -25.07 9.44
C ALA A 213 -5.90 -26.10 10.11
N SER A 214 -5.21 -26.90 9.31
CA SER A 214 -4.25 -27.88 9.78
C SER A 214 -2.91 -27.63 9.13
N VAL A 215 -1.90 -27.30 9.95
CA VAL A 215 -0.51 -27.20 9.50
C VAL A 215 0.16 -28.55 9.74
N ILE A 216 0.86 -29.02 8.72
CA ILE A 216 1.44 -30.35 8.62
C ILE A 216 2.90 -30.16 8.27
N ASP A 217 3.80 -30.76 9.06
CA ASP A 217 5.23 -30.73 8.81
C ASP A 217 5.79 -32.15 8.77
N ILE A 218 6.68 -32.41 7.81
CA ILE A 218 7.34 -33.70 7.65
C ILE A 218 8.42 -33.85 8.72
N ASP A 219 8.27 -34.87 9.55
CA ASP A 219 9.19 -35.14 10.65
C ASP A 219 10.60 -35.47 10.13
N ASN A 220 11.60 -34.76 10.67
CA ASN A 220 13.01 -34.97 10.37
C ASN A 220 13.36 -34.89 8.88
N PHE A 221 12.66 -34.06 8.11
CA PHE A 221 12.90 -33.92 6.66
C PHE A 221 14.34 -33.53 6.31
N LYS A 222 14.98 -32.70 7.14
CA LYS A 222 16.42 -32.40 7.01
C LYS A 222 17.28 -33.67 7.02
N ALA A 223 17.01 -34.64 7.89
CA ALA A 223 17.77 -35.89 7.94
C ALA A 223 17.56 -36.75 6.69
N VAL A 224 16.35 -36.71 6.11
CA VAL A 224 16.06 -37.34 4.81
C VAL A 224 16.92 -36.73 3.71
N ASN A 225 16.98 -35.39 3.64
CA ASN A 225 17.84 -34.68 2.69
C ASN A 225 19.33 -34.96 2.90
N ASP A 226 19.79 -34.92 4.15
CA ASP A 226 21.20 -35.12 4.49
C ASP A 226 21.65 -36.57 4.18
N THR A 227 20.74 -37.55 4.28
CA THR A 227 21.04 -38.97 4.03
C THR A 227 20.91 -39.37 2.55
N HIS A 228 19.90 -38.84 1.84
CA HIS A 228 19.52 -39.30 0.50
C HIS A 228 19.67 -38.24 -0.60
N GLY A 229 20.03 -37.01 -0.23
CA GLY A 229 20.15 -35.87 -1.13
C GLY A 229 18.83 -35.17 -1.43
N HIS A 230 18.92 -33.91 -1.87
CA HIS A 230 17.76 -33.04 -2.12
C HIS A 230 16.77 -33.60 -3.16
N THR A 231 17.25 -34.26 -4.21
CA THR A 231 16.36 -34.87 -5.22
C THR A 231 15.46 -35.96 -4.63
N TYR A 232 15.94 -36.68 -3.62
CA TYR A 232 15.11 -37.64 -2.91
C TYR A 232 14.09 -36.92 -2.02
N GLY A 233 14.51 -35.89 -1.28
CA GLY A 233 13.59 -35.06 -0.50
C GLY A 233 12.50 -34.40 -1.34
N ASP A 234 12.82 -33.94 -2.55
CA ASP A 234 11.85 -33.39 -3.50
C ASP A 234 10.77 -34.43 -3.86
N ARG A 235 11.17 -35.67 -4.15
CA ARG A 235 10.22 -36.78 -4.39
C ARG A 235 9.40 -37.13 -3.15
N THR A 236 9.99 -37.04 -1.96
CA THR A 236 9.27 -37.20 -0.69
C THR A 236 8.20 -36.13 -0.54
N LEU A 237 8.51 -34.86 -0.81
CA LEU A 237 7.55 -33.74 -0.77
C LEU A 237 6.42 -33.95 -1.77
N GLU A 238 6.72 -34.34 -3.00
CA GLU A 238 5.71 -34.67 -4.01
C GLU A 238 4.81 -35.84 -3.60
N SER A 239 5.38 -36.88 -2.97
CA SER A 239 4.63 -38.03 -2.48
C SER A 239 3.67 -37.64 -1.36
N VAL A 240 4.18 -36.91 -0.36
CA VAL A 240 3.37 -36.41 0.76
C VAL A 240 2.27 -35.48 0.25
N ALA A 241 2.57 -34.59 -0.69
CA ALA A 241 1.59 -33.71 -1.32
C ALA A 241 0.42 -34.49 -1.96
N ARG A 242 0.73 -35.53 -2.75
CA ARG A 242 -0.30 -36.39 -3.38
C ARG A 242 -1.13 -37.13 -2.33
N THR A 243 -0.50 -37.66 -1.29
CA THR A 243 -1.19 -38.39 -0.21
C THR A 243 -2.06 -37.46 0.64
N ILE A 244 -1.66 -36.21 0.87
CA ILE A 244 -2.52 -35.22 1.53
C ILE A 244 -3.76 -34.95 0.67
N VAL A 245 -3.58 -34.70 -0.64
CA VAL A 245 -4.70 -34.42 -1.55
C VAL A 245 -5.70 -35.57 -1.63
N SER A 246 -5.23 -36.82 -1.60
CA SER A 246 -6.13 -37.99 -1.61
C SER A 246 -6.85 -38.22 -0.28
N ALA A 247 -6.29 -37.75 0.84
CA ALA A 247 -6.81 -37.96 2.19
C ALA A 247 -7.83 -36.90 2.63
N VAL A 248 -7.92 -35.76 1.95
CA VAL A 248 -8.81 -34.64 2.31
C VAL A 248 -10.15 -34.71 1.56
N PRO A 249 -11.25 -34.18 2.14
CA PRO A 249 -12.54 -34.15 1.48
C PRO A 249 -12.57 -33.19 0.27
N ARG A 250 -13.53 -33.41 -0.63
CA ARG A 250 -13.80 -32.48 -1.73
C ARG A 250 -14.15 -31.10 -1.18
N GLY A 251 -13.53 -30.06 -1.75
CA GLY A 251 -13.70 -28.67 -1.30
C GLY A 251 -12.71 -28.24 -0.22
N ALA A 252 -11.86 -29.14 0.28
CA ALA A 252 -10.70 -28.74 1.08
C ALA A 252 -9.66 -28.02 0.21
N VAL A 253 -9.02 -27.00 0.78
CA VAL A 253 -7.90 -26.27 0.18
C VAL A 253 -6.62 -26.87 0.71
N VAL A 254 -5.74 -27.31 -0.19
CA VAL A 254 -4.43 -27.88 0.15
C VAL A 254 -3.34 -27.00 -0.44
N ALA A 255 -2.37 -26.63 0.39
CA ALA A 255 -1.26 -25.79 0.01
C ALA A 255 0.06 -26.25 0.62
N ARG A 256 1.18 -25.84 0.00
CA ARG A 256 2.51 -25.88 0.61
C ARG A 256 2.91 -24.46 0.99
N LEU A 257 3.24 -24.25 2.26
CA LEU A 257 3.62 -22.92 2.77
C LEU A 257 5.08 -22.61 2.44
N GLY A 258 5.93 -23.63 2.43
CA GLY A 258 7.37 -23.56 2.12
C GLY A 258 8.10 -24.71 2.79
N GLY A 259 9.34 -25.01 2.37
CA GLY A 259 10.15 -26.07 2.99
C GLY A 259 9.41 -27.42 3.04
N GLU A 260 9.26 -27.98 4.23
CA GLU A 260 8.52 -29.22 4.52
C GLU A 260 7.09 -29.02 5.06
N GLU A 261 6.58 -27.79 5.01
CA GLU A 261 5.30 -27.41 5.64
C GLU A 261 4.14 -27.31 4.63
N PHE A 262 3.03 -27.95 4.99
CA PHE A 262 1.78 -27.98 4.25
C PHE A 262 0.64 -27.42 5.09
N LEU A 263 -0.37 -26.88 4.40
CA LEU A 263 -1.59 -26.35 4.99
C LEU A 263 -2.79 -27.04 4.36
N VAL A 264 -3.72 -27.48 5.20
CA VAL A 264 -5.06 -27.91 4.79
C VAL A 264 -6.10 -27.02 5.46
N VAL A 265 -6.97 -26.41 4.66
CA VAL A 265 -8.13 -25.67 5.16
C VAL A 265 -9.40 -26.35 4.68
N ALA A 266 -10.32 -26.65 5.59
CA ALA A 266 -11.57 -27.34 5.28
C ALA A 266 -12.72 -26.80 6.13
N HIS A 267 -13.95 -26.98 5.64
CA HIS A 267 -15.12 -26.85 6.51
C HIS A 267 -15.09 -27.98 7.54
N HIS A 268 -15.30 -27.65 8.81
CA HIS A 268 -15.39 -28.61 9.88
C HIS A 268 -16.67 -29.44 9.70
N ALA A 269 -16.53 -30.76 9.69
CA ALA A 269 -17.66 -31.68 9.66
C ALA A 269 -17.58 -32.60 10.90
N PRO A 270 -18.63 -32.66 11.74
CA PRO A 270 -18.67 -33.57 12.88
C PRO A 270 -18.42 -35.02 12.44
N GLY A 271 -17.45 -35.69 13.06
CA GLY A 271 -17.09 -37.08 12.76
C GLY A 271 -16.10 -37.27 11.59
N ALA A 272 -15.75 -36.22 10.84
CA ALA A 272 -14.70 -36.24 9.83
C ALA A 272 -13.49 -35.43 10.31
N ASP A 273 -12.48 -36.12 10.82
CA ASP A 273 -11.22 -35.51 11.21
C ASP A 273 -10.21 -35.58 10.03
N VAL A 274 -10.09 -34.45 9.34
CA VAL A 274 -9.17 -34.29 8.20
C VAL A 274 -7.73 -34.54 8.63
N ALA A 275 -7.33 -34.07 9.80
CA ALA A 275 -5.98 -34.27 10.31
C ALA A 275 -5.71 -35.77 10.58
N GLN A 276 -6.69 -36.48 11.15
CA GLN A 276 -6.58 -37.93 11.38
C GLN A 276 -6.56 -38.74 10.07
N SER A 277 -7.26 -38.28 9.03
CA SER A 277 -7.21 -38.87 7.70
C SER A 277 -5.81 -38.73 7.11
N VAL A 278 -5.29 -37.50 7.07
CA VAL A 278 -3.96 -37.19 6.54
C VAL A 278 -2.87 -37.96 7.28
N LEU A 279 -2.87 -37.95 8.62
CA LEU A 279 -1.86 -38.64 9.42
C LEU A 279 -1.80 -40.14 9.08
N ARG A 280 -2.96 -40.79 8.99
CA ARG A 280 -3.04 -42.23 8.67
C ARG A 280 -2.58 -42.53 7.24
N SER A 281 -3.00 -41.73 6.27
CA SER A 281 -2.62 -41.93 4.87
C SER A 281 -1.12 -41.71 4.66
N VAL A 282 -0.54 -40.65 5.23
CA VAL A 282 0.91 -40.41 5.13
C VAL A 282 1.68 -41.54 5.79
N ARG A 283 1.28 -41.99 6.98
CA ARG A 283 1.91 -43.13 7.67
C ARG A 283 1.85 -44.43 6.87
N ALA A 284 0.78 -44.66 6.11
CA ALA A 284 0.58 -45.88 5.34
C ALA A 284 1.30 -45.86 3.98
N GLU A 285 1.39 -44.70 3.33
CA GLU A 285 1.82 -44.57 1.93
C GLU A 285 3.21 -43.96 1.77
N CYS A 286 3.72 -43.25 2.78
CA CYS A 286 5.01 -42.56 2.72
C CYS A 286 6.03 -43.16 3.70
N ALA A 287 7.31 -43.09 3.35
CA ALA A 287 8.43 -43.52 4.21
C ALA A 287 8.81 -42.48 5.29
N VAL A 288 7.89 -41.55 5.59
CA VAL A 288 8.07 -40.47 6.55
C VAL A 288 6.83 -40.34 7.42
N THR A 289 6.99 -39.75 8.60
CA THR A 289 5.87 -39.37 9.47
C THR A 289 5.64 -37.86 9.39
N VAL A 290 4.47 -37.42 9.85
CA VAL A 290 4.13 -35.99 9.93
C VAL A 290 3.64 -35.62 11.31
N SER A 291 3.97 -34.41 11.73
CA SER A 291 3.38 -33.75 12.89
C SER A 291 2.31 -32.77 12.41
N ILE A 292 1.11 -32.85 12.98
CA ILE A 292 -0.03 -32.04 12.54
C ILE A 292 -0.54 -31.20 13.70
N GLY A 293 -0.65 -29.89 13.50
CA GLY A 293 -1.36 -28.99 14.39
C GLY A 293 -2.64 -28.51 13.75
N THR A 294 -3.76 -28.53 14.48
CA THR A 294 -5.06 -28.10 13.95
C THR A 294 -5.65 -26.97 14.78
N SER A 295 -6.16 -25.94 14.11
CA SER A 295 -6.91 -24.84 14.70
C SER A 295 -8.31 -24.77 14.11
N ARG A 296 -9.26 -24.28 14.89
CA ARG A 296 -10.65 -24.07 14.47
C ARG A 296 -10.98 -22.60 14.46
N ALA A 297 -11.75 -22.15 13.49
CA ALA A 297 -12.23 -20.77 13.38
C ALA A 297 -13.75 -20.80 13.21
N HIS A 298 -14.46 -20.18 14.15
CA HIS A 298 -15.92 -20.09 14.10
C HIS A 298 -16.35 -18.78 13.42
N PRO A 299 -17.42 -18.75 12.62
CA PRO A 299 -17.89 -17.51 12.01
C PRO A 299 -18.24 -16.41 13.01
N SER A 300 -18.77 -16.78 14.17
CA SER A 300 -19.05 -15.83 15.26
C SER A 300 -17.80 -15.20 15.88
N THR A 301 -16.62 -15.80 15.67
CA THR A 301 -15.37 -15.19 16.07
C THR A 301 -14.84 -14.24 14.99
N LEU A 302 -15.28 -14.33 13.72
CA LEU A 302 -14.91 -13.38 12.65
C LEU A 302 -15.68 -12.07 12.84
N ASP A 303 -14.98 -10.95 13.00
CA ASP A 303 -15.57 -9.64 13.26
C ASP A 303 -16.49 -9.19 12.09
N ARG A 304 -17.75 -8.85 12.40
CA ARG A 304 -18.85 -8.57 11.44
C ARG A 304 -19.18 -7.07 11.31
N THR A 305 -18.26 -6.18 11.62
CA THR A 305 -18.58 -4.75 11.80
C THR A 305 -18.38 -3.88 10.56
N ASP A 306 -17.55 -4.31 9.61
CA ASP A 306 -17.47 -3.77 8.26
C ASP A 306 -17.61 -4.97 7.30
N ASP A 307 -18.36 -4.86 6.19
CA ASP A 307 -18.65 -5.94 5.22
C ASP A 307 -17.42 -6.61 4.54
N VAL A 308 -16.21 -6.43 5.08
CA VAL A 308 -14.95 -6.94 4.54
C VAL A 308 -14.16 -7.64 5.65
N ILE A 309 -14.15 -8.98 5.61
CA ILE A 309 -13.23 -9.79 6.39
C ILE A 309 -11.82 -9.62 5.80
N ASP A 310 -10.83 -9.21 6.60
CA ASP A 310 -9.43 -9.26 6.18
C ASP A 310 -8.93 -10.71 6.20
N VAL A 311 -8.99 -11.34 5.03
CA VAL A 311 -8.70 -12.77 4.84
C VAL A 311 -7.23 -13.11 5.12
N ASP A 312 -6.29 -12.19 4.88
CA ASP A 312 -4.87 -12.46 5.15
C ASP A 312 -4.60 -12.48 6.66
N THR A 313 -5.15 -11.50 7.40
CA THR A 313 -5.12 -11.52 8.87
C THR A 313 -5.81 -12.75 9.44
N ALA A 314 -6.94 -13.15 8.85
CA ALA A 314 -7.65 -14.33 9.30
C ALA A 314 -6.84 -15.62 9.09
N LEU A 315 -6.22 -15.77 7.91
CA LEU A 315 -5.34 -16.89 7.58
C LEU A 315 -4.14 -16.95 8.53
N ASP A 316 -3.48 -15.82 8.78
CA ASP A 316 -2.32 -15.76 9.69
C ASP A 316 -2.69 -16.20 11.11
N ALA A 317 -3.83 -15.76 11.63
CA ALA A 317 -4.27 -16.16 12.96
C ALA A 317 -4.58 -17.67 13.04
N MET A 318 -5.16 -18.25 11.98
CA MET A 318 -5.44 -19.68 11.90
C MET A 318 -4.15 -20.51 11.80
N ILE A 319 -3.19 -20.09 10.96
CA ILE A 319 -1.88 -20.73 10.82
C ILE A 319 -1.11 -20.65 12.13
N ALA A 320 -1.00 -19.47 12.76
CA ALA A 320 -0.23 -19.31 13.99
C ALA A 320 -0.68 -20.26 15.12
N ARG A 321 -2.00 -20.42 15.30
CA ARG A 321 -2.55 -21.36 16.29
C ARG A 321 -2.33 -22.82 15.91
N ALA A 322 -2.40 -23.13 14.62
CA ALA A 322 -2.10 -24.47 14.13
C ALA A 322 -0.60 -24.78 14.29
N ASP A 323 0.30 -23.82 14.08
CA ASP A 323 1.73 -23.96 14.28
C ASP A 323 2.10 -24.22 15.74
N GLU A 324 1.50 -23.48 16.68
CA GLU A 324 1.67 -23.73 18.11
C GLU A 324 1.29 -25.17 18.49
N ALA A 325 0.16 -25.65 17.96
CA ALA A 325 -0.27 -27.03 18.14
C ALA A 325 0.70 -28.01 17.48
N MET A 326 1.14 -27.76 16.25
CA MET A 326 2.08 -28.60 15.52
C MET A 326 3.41 -28.71 16.27
N TYR A 327 3.88 -27.60 16.86
CA TYR A 327 5.05 -27.57 17.70
C TYR A 327 4.90 -28.48 18.93
N ALA A 328 3.73 -28.47 19.56
CA ALA A 328 3.39 -29.40 20.64
C ALA A 328 3.36 -30.87 20.16
N ALA A 329 2.86 -31.14 18.94
CA ALA A 329 2.91 -32.48 18.35
C ALA A 329 4.35 -32.97 18.14
N LYS A 330 5.25 -32.10 17.65
CA LYS A 330 6.68 -32.40 17.50
C LYS A 330 7.34 -32.72 18.86
N HIS A 331 7.05 -31.93 19.89
CA HIS A 331 7.59 -32.13 21.24
C HIS A 331 6.99 -33.33 21.97
N GLY A 332 5.74 -33.68 21.64
CA GLY A 332 5.07 -34.84 22.19
C GLY A 332 5.66 -36.18 21.73
N GLY A 333 6.56 -36.17 20.74
CA GLY A 333 7.15 -37.37 20.17
C GLY A 333 6.81 -37.60 18.69
N ARG A 334 6.33 -36.57 17.99
CA ARG A 334 6.06 -36.59 16.53
C ARG A 334 5.00 -37.62 16.11
N ASP A 335 4.77 -37.77 14.81
CA ASP A 335 3.82 -38.73 14.21
C ASP A 335 2.43 -38.68 14.86
N ARG A 336 1.91 -37.46 15.08
CA ARG A 336 0.68 -37.24 15.84
C ARG A 336 0.01 -35.92 15.51
N ILE A 337 -1.20 -35.79 16.02
CA ILE A 337 -1.99 -34.57 15.94
C ILE A 337 -2.01 -33.91 17.32
N ALA A 338 -1.94 -32.59 17.32
CA ALA A 338 -2.27 -31.75 18.46
C ALA A 338 -3.33 -30.73 18.03
N ILE A 339 -4.25 -30.44 18.95
CA ILE A 339 -5.37 -29.52 18.72
C ILE A 339 -5.06 -28.22 19.46
N GLY A 340 -4.98 -27.13 18.72
CA GLY A 340 -4.89 -25.78 19.26
C GLY A 340 -6.25 -25.31 19.78
N HIS A 341 -6.24 -24.36 20.71
CA HIS A 341 -7.46 -23.74 21.21
C HIS A 341 -8.23 -23.02 20.08
N ASP A 342 -9.55 -22.91 20.23
CA ASP A 342 -10.40 -22.26 19.24
C ASP A 342 -9.90 -20.85 18.92
N THR A 343 -9.87 -20.55 17.62
CA THR A 343 -9.45 -19.26 17.09
C THR A 343 -10.54 -18.24 17.38
N VAL A 344 -10.45 -17.59 18.53
CA VAL A 344 -11.17 -16.35 18.78
C VAL A 344 -10.43 -15.27 17.98
N PHE A 345 -11.03 -14.73 16.92
CA PHE A 345 -10.55 -13.45 16.39
C PHE A 345 -10.99 -12.41 17.40
N HIS A 346 -10.05 -12.03 18.27
CA HIS A 346 -10.28 -10.87 19.10
C HIS A 346 -10.36 -9.67 18.18
N ARG A 347 -11.51 -8.99 18.23
CA ARG A 347 -11.70 -7.58 17.90
C ARG A 347 -10.36 -6.86 18.02
N ARG A 348 -9.75 -6.48 16.89
CA ARG A 348 -8.79 -5.37 16.90
C ARG A 348 -9.60 -4.15 16.59
N THR A 349 -10.24 -3.61 17.62
CA THR A 349 -10.91 -2.32 17.46
C THR A 349 -9.85 -1.30 17.07
N HIS A 350 -10.23 -0.30 16.27
CA HIS A 350 -9.40 0.88 16.07
C HIS A 350 -8.91 1.44 17.44
N SER A 351 -9.72 1.26 18.49
CA SER A 351 -9.39 1.47 19.90
C SER A 351 -8.13 0.74 20.40
N ASP A 352 -7.92 -0.54 20.09
CA ASP A 352 -6.78 -1.30 20.64
C ASP A 352 -5.45 -0.88 19.98
N THR A 353 -5.48 -0.53 18.70
CA THR A 353 -4.34 0.09 18.02
C THR A 353 -4.09 1.52 18.51
N LEU A 354 -5.14 2.25 18.87
CA LEU A 354 -5.04 3.57 19.52
C LEU A 354 -4.47 3.44 20.93
N ASP A 355 -4.86 2.43 21.70
CA ASP A 355 -4.41 2.17 23.07
C ASP A 355 -2.97 1.66 23.12
N ALA A 356 -2.55 0.78 22.18
CA ALA A 356 -1.15 0.37 22.07
C ALA A 356 -0.25 1.53 21.62
N SER A 357 -0.70 2.34 20.66
CA SER A 357 0.03 3.54 20.23
C SER A 357 0.07 4.60 21.34
N ALA A 358 -1.01 4.75 22.11
CA ALA A 358 -1.08 5.65 23.26
C ALA A 358 -0.24 5.15 24.44
N ALA A 359 -0.17 3.85 24.69
CA ALA A 359 0.67 3.25 25.73
C ALA A 359 2.17 3.39 25.40
N VAL A 360 2.55 3.17 24.13
CA VAL A 360 3.92 3.40 23.65
C VAL A 360 4.27 4.88 23.70
N ALA A 361 3.38 5.78 23.25
CA ALA A 361 3.58 7.22 23.33
C ALA A 361 3.67 7.70 24.80
N ALA A 362 2.82 7.22 25.70
CA ALA A 362 2.85 7.56 27.11
C ALA A 362 4.15 7.07 27.79
N THR A 363 4.59 5.85 27.46
CA THR A 363 5.84 5.29 27.98
C THR A 363 7.05 6.07 27.49
N LEU A 364 7.09 6.46 26.21
CA LEU A 364 8.14 7.29 25.62
C LEU A 364 8.17 8.70 26.21
N VAL A 365 7.00 9.31 26.47
CA VAL A 365 6.87 10.62 27.12
C VAL A 365 7.36 10.57 28.57
N GLU A 366 6.97 9.55 29.34
CA GLU A 366 7.43 9.41 30.72
C GLU A 366 8.95 9.15 30.80
N LEU A 367 9.51 8.40 29.86
CA LEU A 367 10.96 8.19 29.77
C LEU A 367 11.71 9.46 29.36
N HIS A 368 11.14 10.28 28.46
CA HIS A 368 11.77 11.56 28.06
C HIS A 368 11.72 12.61 29.18
N SER A 369 10.62 12.68 29.94
CA SER A 369 10.51 13.57 31.09
C SER A 369 11.41 13.14 32.26
N ARG A 370 11.69 11.83 32.41
CA ARG A 370 12.72 11.33 33.36
C ARG A 370 14.14 11.66 32.90
N ARG A 371 14.44 11.58 31.60
CA ARG A 371 15.73 11.99 31.03
C ARG A 371 16.03 13.48 31.22
N ALA A 372 15.01 14.34 31.09
CA ALA A 372 15.14 15.77 31.35
C ALA A 372 15.41 16.09 32.84
N ARG A 373 14.94 15.22 33.75
CA ARG A 373 15.09 15.40 35.21
C ARG A 373 16.34 14.76 35.82
N SER A 374 16.86 13.65 35.27
CA SER A 374 17.92 12.88 35.93
C SER A 374 19.36 13.29 35.58
N GLY A 375 19.58 14.07 34.51
CA GLY A 375 20.92 14.53 34.11
C GLY A 375 21.93 13.43 33.72
N ARG A 376 21.53 12.15 33.72
CA ARG A 376 22.39 10.98 33.47
C ARG A 376 21.95 10.22 32.21
N PRO A 377 22.55 10.49 31.04
CA PRO A 377 22.08 9.97 29.76
C PRO A 377 22.32 8.46 29.54
N ALA A 378 23.28 7.86 30.25
CA ALA A 378 23.68 6.46 30.02
C ALA A 378 22.72 5.44 30.68
N GLU A 379 22.30 5.68 31.93
CA GLU A 379 21.37 4.79 32.65
C GLU A 379 19.97 4.81 32.03
N ALA A 380 19.53 5.98 31.54
CA ALA A 380 18.27 6.12 30.83
C ALA A 380 18.25 5.39 29.48
N LEU A 381 19.40 5.26 28.81
CA LEU A 381 19.52 4.55 27.53
C LEU A 381 19.55 3.02 27.71
N ALA A 382 20.14 2.55 28.81
CA ALA A 382 20.13 1.13 29.18
C ALA A 382 18.70 0.66 29.54
N ALA A 383 17.99 1.44 30.37
CA ALA A 383 16.57 1.19 30.69
C ALA A 383 15.64 1.31 29.47
N LEU A 384 16.03 2.15 28.48
CA LEU A 384 15.32 2.26 27.19
C LEU A 384 15.47 0.98 26.37
N SER A 385 16.67 0.40 26.30
CA SER A 385 16.93 -0.85 25.58
C SER A 385 16.14 -2.01 26.18
N GLU A 386 16.21 -2.18 27.50
CA GLU A 386 15.59 -3.30 28.21
C GLU A 386 14.05 -3.30 28.06
N ARG A 387 13.41 -2.13 28.18
CA ARG A 387 11.96 -1.99 27.94
C ARG A 387 11.57 -2.04 26.47
N LEU A 388 12.42 -1.58 25.55
CA LEU A 388 12.17 -1.78 24.12
C LEU A 388 12.20 -3.27 23.79
N ASP A 389 13.16 -4.01 24.37
CA ASP A 389 13.30 -5.44 24.16
C ASP A 389 12.12 -6.21 24.75
N GLU A 390 11.56 -5.81 25.91
CA GLU A 390 10.30 -6.35 26.44
C GLU A 390 9.10 -6.08 25.52
N VAL A 391 8.96 -4.86 24.98
CA VAL A 391 7.87 -4.50 24.07
C VAL A 391 8.02 -5.17 22.70
N ILE A 392 9.26 -5.33 22.21
CA ILE A 392 9.59 -6.09 21.00
C ILE A 392 9.32 -7.58 21.21
N ALA A 393 9.64 -8.14 22.39
CA ALA A 393 9.36 -9.53 22.73
C ALA A 393 7.86 -9.81 22.89
N ALA A 394 7.06 -8.82 23.31
CA ALA A 394 5.60 -8.91 23.37
C ALA A 394 4.90 -8.70 22.01
N ALA A 395 5.60 -8.12 21.02
CA ALA A 395 5.08 -7.90 19.68
C ALA A 395 5.41 -9.09 18.77
N SER A 396 4.41 -9.75 18.19
CA SER A 396 4.65 -10.81 17.21
C SER A 396 5.33 -10.23 15.95
N SER A 397 6.15 -11.06 15.30
CA SER A 397 7.17 -10.71 14.29
C SER A 397 6.72 -9.88 13.07
N ASN A 398 5.43 -9.61 12.89
CA ASN A 398 4.86 -8.89 11.74
C ASN A 398 4.61 -7.39 11.98
N ASP A 399 4.91 -6.84 13.17
CA ASP A 399 4.64 -5.43 13.54
C ASP A 399 5.73 -4.40 13.13
N ALA A 400 6.76 -4.80 12.36
CA ALA A 400 7.88 -3.94 11.96
C ALA A 400 7.47 -2.68 11.15
N VAL A 401 6.37 -2.75 10.39
CA VAL A 401 5.81 -1.59 9.65
C VAL A 401 5.12 -0.60 10.60
N ARG A 402 4.57 -1.07 11.72
CA ARG A 402 3.90 -0.22 12.74
C ARG A 402 4.90 0.50 13.64
N TYR A 403 6.06 -0.09 13.89
CA TYR A 403 7.17 0.56 14.60
C TYR A 403 7.65 1.83 13.89
N VAL A 404 7.67 1.84 12.55
CA VAL A 404 8.03 3.01 11.74
C VAL A 404 6.97 4.13 11.86
N THR A 405 5.69 3.76 11.92
CA THR A 405 4.61 4.72 12.13
C THR A 405 4.66 5.30 13.54
N ALA A 406 4.89 4.48 14.57
CA ALA A 406 5.03 4.94 15.96
C ALA A 406 6.19 5.93 16.15
N LEU A 407 7.33 5.68 15.50
CA LEU A 407 8.48 6.61 15.48
C LEU A 407 8.15 7.94 14.78
N SER A 408 7.34 7.92 13.71
CA SER A 408 6.89 9.15 13.06
C SER A 408 5.92 9.96 13.93
N THR A 409 5.07 9.30 14.73
CA THR A 409 4.16 9.94 15.68
C THR A 409 4.91 10.69 16.78
N VAL A 410 6.07 10.18 17.22
CA VAL A 410 6.90 10.83 18.25
C VAL A 410 7.48 12.16 17.77
N ALA A 411 7.89 12.25 16.50
CA ALA A 411 8.37 13.50 15.90
C ALA A 411 7.24 14.53 15.76
N SER A 412 6.04 14.09 15.34
CA SER A 412 4.86 14.95 15.26
C SER A 412 4.40 15.43 16.64
N LEU A 413 4.53 14.57 17.66
CA LEU A 413 4.15 14.89 19.03
C LEU A 413 5.05 15.97 19.64
N ASP A 414 6.36 15.91 19.41
CA ASP A 414 7.32 16.93 19.87
C ASP A 414 6.97 18.32 19.32
N GLN A 415 6.63 18.37 18.02
CA GLN A 415 6.26 19.60 17.33
C GLN A 415 4.91 20.15 17.79
N CYS A 416 3.90 19.30 17.96
CA CYS A 416 2.59 19.71 18.48
C CYS A 416 2.63 20.11 19.95
N THR A 417 3.50 19.48 20.75
CA THR A 417 3.65 19.86 22.16
C THR A 417 4.21 21.29 22.26
N GLY A 418 5.15 21.68 21.40
CA GLY A 418 5.63 23.06 21.32
C GLY A 418 4.52 24.07 21.01
N ILE A 419 3.66 23.77 20.03
CA ILE A 419 2.53 24.63 19.63
C ILE A 419 1.50 24.76 20.77
N VAL A 420 1.18 23.66 21.45
CA VAL A 420 0.21 23.67 22.55
C VAL A 420 0.76 24.38 23.78
N MET A 421 2.05 24.25 24.09
CA MET A 421 2.69 25.05 25.14
C MET A 421 2.63 26.55 24.84
N GLU A 422 2.87 26.95 23.59
CA GLU A 422 2.79 28.35 23.16
C GLU A 422 1.37 28.92 23.26
N GLN A 423 0.35 28.10 22.94
CA GLN A 423 -1.05 28.50 23.00
C GLN A 423 -1.64 28.54 24.42
N LEU A 424 -1.21 27.65 25.31
CA LEU A 424 -1.78 27.50 26.65
C LEU A 424 -0.91 28.13 27.75
N GLY A 425 0.32 28.56 27.43
CA GLY A 425 1.28 29.05 28.43
C GLY A 425 1.60 28.01 29.52
N SER A 426 1.49 26.73 29.19
CA SER A 426 1.59 25.61 30.14
C SER A 426 2.88 24.81 29.96
N ASP A 427 3.28 24.09 31.01
CA ASP A 427 4.44 23.19 30.96
C ASP A 427 4.17 22.01 30.01
N ARG A 428 5.26 21.43 29.50
CA ARG A 428 5.28 20.40 28.47
C ARG A 428 4.46 19.17 28.86
N ASP A 429 4.51 18.80 30.14
CA ASP A 429 3.77 17.66 30.70
C ASP A 429 2.24 17.89 30.72
N ASP A 430 1.78 19.15 30.77
CA ASP A 430 0.35 19.49 30.71
C ASP A 430 -0.14 19.56 29.26
N ALA A 431 0.67 20.12 28.35
CA ALA A 431 0.37 20.15 26.92
C ALA A 431 0.19 18.75 26.32
N VAL A 432 1.05 17.79 26.70
CA VAL A 432 0.92 16.40 26.26
C VAL A 432 -0.32 15.73 26.85
N ARG A 433 -0.62 15.95 28.14
CA ARG A 433 -1.83 15.41 28.77
C ARG A 433 -3.12 15.87 28.09
N VAL A 434 -3.18 17.15 27.71
CA VAL A 434 -4.33 17.72 26.98
C VAL A 434 -4.49 17.07 25.60
N LEU A 435 -3.40 16.86 24.85
CA LEU A 435 -3.45 16.21 23.54
C LEU A 435 -3.91 14.75 23.63
N VAL A 436 -3.43 14.00 24.63
CA VAL A 436 -3.83 12.61 24.86
C VAL A 436 -5.31 12.53 25.28
N GLN A 437 -5.77 13.42 26.16
CA GLN A 437 -7.17 13.48 26.57
C GLN A 437 -8.11 13.83 25.40
N ARG A 438 -7.74 14.79 24.56
CA ARG A 438 -8.51 15.13 23.34
C ARG A 438 -8.55 14.00 22.33
N SER A 439 -7.42 13.33 22.09
CA SER A 439 -7.37 12.16 21.21
C SER A 439 -8.34 11.06 21.66
N ARG A 440 -8.42 10.82 22.98
CA ARG A 440 -9.38 9.87 23.56
C ARG A 440 -10.83 10.35 23.50
N ALA A 441 -11.08 11.63 23.79
CA ALA A 441 -12.42 12.20 23.77
C ALA A 441 -13.03 12.24 22.36
N ASP A 442 -12.22 12.58 21.36
CA ASP A 442 -12.66 12.76 19.98
C ASP A 442 -12.62 11.44 19.17
N GLY A 443 -12.02 10.38 19.72
CA GLY A 443 -11.86 9.09 19.03
C GLY A 443 -10.94 9.15 17.81
N VAL A 444 -10.02 10.12 17.77
CA VAL A 444 -9.13 10.39 16.64
C VAL A 444 -7.68 10.05 17.02
N SER A 445 -6.91 9.46 16.10
CA SER A 445 -5.50 9.15 16.35
C SER A 445 -4.68 10.39 16.66
N LEU A 446 -3.70 10.23 17.57
CA LEU A 446 -2.79 11.31 17.96
C LEU A 446 -2.09 11.95 16.74
N ALA A 447 -1.77 11.16 15.72
CA ALA A 447 -1.21 11.66 14.46
C ALA A 447 -2.17 12.63 13.73
N ARG A 448 -3.46 12.27 13.58
CA ARG A 448 -4.47 13.16 12.99
C ARG A 448 -4.75 14.38 13.86
N LEU A 449 -4.76 14.21 15.18
CA LEU A 449 -4.95 15.31 16.13
C LEU A 449 -3.79 16.31 16.02
N CYS A 450 -2.55 15.80 15.92
CA CYS A 450 -1.35 16.59 15.69
C CYS A 450 -1.40 17.32 14.34
N ASP A 451 -1.77 16.63 13.25
CA ASP A 451 -1.97 17.27 11.94
C ASP A 451 -3.04 18.37 11.99
N THR A 452 -4.11 18.16 12.75
CA THR A 452 -5.18 19.15 12.95
C THR A 452 -4.67 20.37 13.70
N VAL A 453 -3.94 20.18 14.80
CA VAL A 453 -3.32 21.27 15.60
C VAL A 453 -2.28 22.04 14.79
N MET A 454 -1.47 21.35 13.99
CA MET A 454 -0.49 21.97 13.09
C MET A 454 -1.17 22.73 11.94
N SER A 455 -2.34 22.28 11.50
CA SER A 455 -3.12 22.97 10.45
C SER A 455 -3.88 24.20 10.98
N SER A 456 -4.30 24.19 12.24
CA SER A 456 -5.03 25.30 12.86
C SER A 456 -4.12 26.43 13.35
N SER A 457 -2.83 26.18 13.57
CA SER A 457 -1.83 27.22 13.87
C SER A 457 -1.35 28.01 12.65
N LEU A 458 -1.79 27.64 11.43
CA LEU A 458 -1.33 28.25 10.16
C LEU A 458 -2.30 29.28 9.55
N THR A 459 -3.42 29.61 10.22
CA THR A 459 -4.23 30.77 9.86
C THR A 459 -3.81 31.97 10.71
N PRO A 460 -3.12 32.99 10.13
CA PRO A 460 -2.88 34.23 10.84
C PRO A 460 -4.20 35.02 10.94
N SER A 461 -4.44 35.61 12.11
CA SER A 461 -5.34 36.76 12.29
C SER A 461 -4.87 37.95 11.46
#